data_AF-A0A2G6KL75-F1
#
_entry.id   AF-A0A2G6KL75-F1
#
_cell.length_a   1.000
_cell.length_b   1.000
_cell.length_c   1.000
_cell.angle_alpha   90.00
_cell.angle_beta   90.00
_cell.angle_gamma   90.00
#
_symmetry.space_group_name_H-M   'P 1'
#
loop_
_entity.id
_entity.type
_entity.pdbx_description
1 polymer ?
#
loop_
_entity_poly.entity_id
_entity_poly.type
_entity_poly.pdbx_seq_one_letter_code
_entity_poly.pdbx_strand_id
1 'polypeptide(L)'
;MHFPTIEDFIGKTPLVRMQRMADLGSSTLLMKLEGNNPAGSVKDRPAISMISRAEQRGEIAPGDHLVEATSGNTGIALAMAAAIKGYHMTLIMPENASQERIDTMRAFGAKVVLVSQAAGMEGARDVAQAMQTKGEAKQLNQFANADNPLAHYTGTGPEIWRDTGGKLTHFVSAMGTTGTIVGVSRYLKEQNPAIQVVGIQPADDASIPGIRKWPAAYLPDIFTDKHIDQILEVSQQEAEQTTLRLAAEEGIFCGISSGGAVATAIKVARAVENALVVCVICDRGDRYLSTGLFGQDRHTD
;
A
#
# COMPACT_ATOMS: atom_id res chain seq x y z
N MET A 1 -14.07 21.84 23.60
CA MET A 1 -14.48 20.79 22.63
C MET A 1 -13.30 20.53 21.73
N HIS A 2 -12.90 19.27 21.59
CA HIS A 2 -11.85 18.86 20.66
C HIS A 2 -12.54 18.26 19.43
N PHE A 3 -12.32 18.86 18.26
CA PHE A 3 -12.83 18.34 16.99
C PHE A 3 -11.72 17.55 16.29
N PRO A 4 -12.04 16.44 15.61
CA PRO A 4 -11.05 15.64 14.91
C PRO A 4 -10.44 16.44 13.74
N THR A 5 -9.18 16.17 13.47
CA THR A 5 -8.41 16.65 12.32
C THR A 5 -8.38 15.59 11.22
N ILE A 6 -7.83 15.92 10.06
CA ILE A 6 -7.70 14.95 8.97
C ILE A 6 -6.80 13.75 9.32
N GLU A 7 -5.84 13.92 10.25
CA GLU A 7 -4.99 12.83 10.77
C GLU A 7 -5.83 11.75 11.46
N ASP A 8 -6.90 12.13 12.16
CA ASP A 8 -7.78 11.20 12.90
C ASP A 8 -8.59 10.25 12.00
N PHE A 9 -8.64 10.56 10.69
CA PHE A 9 -9.31 9.75 9.66
C PHE A 9 -8.34 8.84 8.90
N ILE A 10 -7.05 8.79 9.27
CA ILE A 10 -6.13 7.77 8.78
C ILE A 10 -6.42 6.46 9.52
N GLY A 11 -6.63 5.39 8.76
CA GLY A 11 -7.00 4.09 9.26
C GLY A 11 -8.49 3.94 9.58
N LYS A 12 -8.83 2.94 10.40
CA LYS A 12 -10.23 2.54 10.68
C LYS A 12 -11.05 2.36 9.39
N THR A 13 -10.39 1.87 8.35
CA THR A 13 -10.97 1.74 7.01
C THR A 13 -12.05 0.64 6.98
N PRO A 14 -13.07 0.75 6.13
CA PRO A 14 -14.11 -0.28 6.05
C PRO A 14 -13.58 -1.65 5.67
N LEU A 15 -14.24 -2.69 6.19
CA LEU A 15 -14.07 -4.09 5.76
C LEU A 15 -15.38 -4.54 5.12
N VAL A 16 -15.35 -4.90 3.83
CA VAL A 16 -16.57 -5.20 3.05
C VAL A 16 -16.52 -6.61 2.46
N ARG A 17 -17.69 -7.25 2.29
CA ARG A 17 -17.80 -8.62 1.77
C ARG A 17 -17.97 -8.63 0.25
N MET A 18 -17.27 -9.52 -0.45
CA MET A 18 -17.49 -9.81 -1.88
C MET A 18 -18.83 -10.51 -2.08
N GLN A 19 -19.59 -10.17 -3.13
CA GLN A 19 -20.96 -10.67 -3.31
C GLN A 19 -21.18 -11.51 -4.58
N ARG A 20 -20.48 -11.22 -5.67
CA ARG A 20 -20.88 -11.65 -7.03
C ARG A 20 -19.75 -12.24 -7.87
N MET A 21 -18.49 -11.86 -7.65
CA MET A 21 -17.40 -12.21 -8.57
C MET A 21 -17.05 -13.71 -8.64
N ALA A 22 -17.39 -14.49 -7.62
CA ALA A 22 -17.10 -15.91 -7.59
C ALA A 22 -18.01 -16.64 -6.60
N ASP A 23 -18.40 -17.86 -6.96
CA ASP A 23 -18.83 -18.84 -5.96
C ASP A 23 -17.61 -19.31 -5.15
N LEU A 24 -17.71 -19.16 -3.84
CA LEU A 24 -16.70 -19.51 -2.84
C LEU A 24 -17.13 -20.69 -1.95
N GLY A 25 -18.27 -21.34 -2.25
CA GLY A 25 -18.82 -22.39 -1.42
C GLY A 25 -19.13 -21.91 0.00
N SER A 26 -18.55 -22.57 1.00
CA SER A 26 -18.71 -22.19 2.43
C SER A 26 -17.78 -21.05 2.88
N SER A 27 -16.89 -20.58 2.02
CA SER A 27 -15.91 -19.54 2.35
C SER A 27 -16.45 -18.13 2.13
N THR A 28 -15.87 -17.17 2.86
CA THR A 28 -16.21 -15.75 2.78
C THR A 28 -14.95 -14.93 2.49
N LEU A 29 -15.01 -14.08 1.47
CA LEU A 29 -13.96 -13.12 1.16
C LEU A 29 -14.37 -11.70 1.59
N LEU A 30 -13.51 -11.09 2.40
CA LEU A 30 -13.62 -9.71 2.85
C LEU A 30 -12.46 -8.86 2.29
N MET A 31 -12.73 -7.58 2.07
CA MET A 31 -11.86 -6.60 1.42
C MET A 31 -11.66 -5.40 2.34
N LYS A 32 -10.42 -5.16 2.77
CA LYS A 32 -10.03 -4.02 3.62
C LYS A 32 -9.74 -2.81 2.74
N LEU A 33 -10.62 -1.80 2.78
CA LEU A 33 -10.65 -0.70 1.81
C LEU A 33 -9.69 0.44 2.16
N GLU A 34 -8.39 0.27 1.88
CA GLU A 34 -7.37 1.27 2.20
C GLU A 34 -7.43 2.52 1.31
N GLY A 35 -8.20 2.49 0.23
CA GLY A 35 -8.59 3.68 -0.53
C GLY A 35 -9.45 4.68 0.25
N ASN A 36 -9.94 4.33 1.45
CA ASN A 36 -10.69 5.24 2.32
C ASN A 36 -9.80 6.13 3.20
N ASN A 37 -8.48 5.91 3.24
CA ASN A 37 -7.59 6.88 3.87
C ASN A 37 -7.66 8.24 3.13
N PRO A 38 -7.35 9.38 3.79
CA PRO A 38 -7.53 10.73 3.23
C PRO A 38 -6.85 10.98 1.88
N ALA A 39 -5.62 10.51 1.71
CA ALA A 39 -4.87 10.56 0.46
C ALA A 39 -5.06 9.28 -0.38
N GLY A 40 -6.12 8.51 -0.13
CA GLY A 40 -6.67 7.52 -1.06
C GLY A 40 -5.86 6.23 -1.19
N SER A 41 -4.97 5.90 -0.25
CA SER A 41 -4.23 4.64 -0.29
C SER A 41 -3.78 4.14 1.07
N VAL A 42 -3.33 2.89 1.12
CA VAL A 42 -2.69 2.27 2.29
C VAL A 42 -1.45 3.01 2.79
N LYS A 43 -0.82 3.86 1.95
CA LYS A 43 0.45 4.53 2.28
C LYS A 43 0.30 5.67 3.29
N ASP A 44 -0.93 6.14 3.53
CA ASP A 44 -1.22 7.15 4.55
C ASP A 44 -0.80 6.68 5.95
N ARG A 45 -1.00 5.39 6.24
CA ARG A 45 -0.64 4.77 7.52
C ARG A 45 0.87 4.81 7.81
N PRO A 46 1.75 4.25 6.96
CA PRO A 46 3.18 4.34 7.21
C PRO A 46 3.71 5.77 7.08
N ALA A 47 3.15 6.62 6.22
CA ALA A 47 3.57 8.01 6.11
C ALA A 47 3.41 8.77 7.44
N ILE A 48 2.21 8.72 8.05
CA ILE A 48 1.98 9.39 9.34
C ILE A 48 2.73 8.72 10.48
N SER A 49 2.88 7.39 10.45
CA SER A 49 3.61 6.62 11.46
C SER A 49 5.10 6.99 11.48
N MET A 50 5.76 6.99 10.32
CA MET A 50 7.19 7.33 10.22
C MET A 50 7.48 8.75 10.73
N ILE A 51 6.65 9.73 10.36
CA ILE A 51 6.80 11.12 10.83
C ILE A 51 6.54 11.21 12.33
N SER A 52 5.39 10.71 12.80
CA SER A 52 5.00 10.84 14.22
C SER A 52 5.96 10.12 15.18
N ARG A 53 6.57 9.02 14.74
CA ARG A 53 7.53 8.27 15.54
C ARG A 53 8.91 8.92 15.53
N ALA A 54 9.33 9.51 14.40
CA ALA A 54 10.53 10.34 14.37
C ALA A 54 10.39 11.58 15.28
N GLU A 55 9.21 12.21 15.32
CA GLU A 55 8.87 13.28 16.29
C GLU A 55 9.02 12.79 17.74
N GLN A 56 8.43 11.65 18.07
CA GLN A 56 8.51 11.08 19.42
C GLN A 56 9.95 10.75 19.86
N ARG A 57 10.81 10.39 18.91
CA ARG A 57 12.24 10.16 19.15
C ARG A 57 13.07 11.45 19.17
N GLY A 58 12.47 12.61 18.87
CA GLY A 58 13.17 13.89 18.79
C GLY A 58 14.12 14.00 17.58
N GLU A 59 13.91 13.17 16.55
CA GLU A 59 14.74 13.14 15.34
C GLU A 59 14.38 14.26 14.35
N ILE A 60 13.13 14.74 14.43
CA ILE A 60 12.57 15.82 13.62
C ILE A 60 11.58 16.64 14.47
N ALA A 61 11.35 17.88 14.06
CA ALA A 61 10.32 18.77 14.61
C ALA A 61 9.61 19.55 13.47
N PRO A 62 8.35 19.98 13.67
CA PRO A 62 7.65 20.81 12.68
C PRO A 62 8.50 21.99 12.22
N GLY A 63 8.54 22.23 10.91
CA GLY A 63 9.44 23.16 10.24
C GLY A 63 10.68 22.51 9.62
N ASP A 64 11.04 21.29 10.03
CA ASP A 64 12.16 20.57 9.43
C ASP A 64 11.88 20.16 7.97
N HIS A 65 12.95 19.83 7.26
CA HIS A 65 12.90 19.38 5.87
C HIS A 65 13.01 17.86 5.78
N LEU A 66 12.01 17.22 5.17
CA LEU A 66 11.96 15.81 4.85
C LEU A 66 12.21 15.57 3.36
N VAL A 67 12.85 14.44 3.05
CA VAL A 67 13.09 14.00 1.67
C VAL A 67 12.74 12.53 1.49
N GLU A 68 12.21 12.16 0.31
CA GLU A 68 12.06 10.76 -0.07
C GLU A 68 12.16 10.56 -1.59
N ALA A 69 12.79 9.46 -1.99
CA ALA A 69 12.83 9.03 -3.39
C ALA A 69 11.62 8.13 -3.69
N THR A 70 10.59 8.69 -4.32
CA THR A 70 9.37 7.95 -4.63
C THR A 70 8.51 8.63 -5.69
N SER A 71 7.93 7.82 -6.59
CA SER A 71 7.01 8.27 -7.65
C SER A 71 5.57 7.78 -7.46
N GLY A 72 5.28 7.05 -6.37
CA GLY A 72 4.02 6.35 -6.15
C GLY A 72 3.17 6.91 -5.02
N ASN A 73 2.26 6.08 -4.50
CA ASN A 73 1.36 6.44 -3.39
C ASN A 73 2.10 6.90 -2.12
N THR A 74 3.32 6.43 -1.88
CA THR A 74 4.11 6.89 -0.72
C THR A 74 4.43 8.39 -0.83
N GLY A 75 4.75 8.90 -2.03
CA GLY A 75 5.00 10.33 -2.21
C GLY A 75 3.76 11.18 -1.93
N ILE A 76 2.60 10.73 -2.42
CA ILE A 76 1.31 11.41 -2.16
C ILE A 76 1.00 11.41 -0.66
N ALA A 77 1.13 10.25 0.00
CA ALA A 77 0.88 10.11 1.43
C ALA A 77 1.84 10.94 2.29
N LEU A 78 3.13 11.00 1.92
CA LEU A 78 4.13 11.82 2.58
C LEU A 78 3.90 13.31 2.38
N ALA A 79 3.52 13.74 1.17
CA ALA A 79 3.16 15.14 0.91
C ALA A 79 1.97 15.56 1.78
N MET A 80 0.93 14.73 1.85
CA MET A 80 -0.24 14.95 2.71
C MET A 80 0.15 14.99 4.20
N ALA A 81 0.93 14.02 4.68
CA ALA A 81 1.34 13.95 6.08
C ALA A 81 2.25 15.14 6.49
N ALA A 82 3.16 15.56 5.61
CA ALA A 82 3.98 16.74 5.82
C ALA A 82 3.15 18.03 5.89
N ALA A 83 2.13 18.17 5.03
CA ALA A 83 1.24 19.32 5.05
C ALA A 83 0.46 19.42 6.38
N ILE A 84 -0.04 18.29 6.90
CA ILE A 84 -0.79 18.25 8.16
C ILE A 84 0.10 18.58 9.36
N LYS A 85 1.32 18.04 9.37
CA LYS A 85 2.25 18.15 10.51
C LYS A 85 3.16 19.38 10.44
N GLY A 86 3.14 20.13 9.35
CA GLY A 86 3.92 21.36 9.17
C GLY A 86 5.39 21.12 8.80
N TYR A 87 5.69 20.15 7.93
CA TYR A 87 7.04 19.90 7.41
C TYR A 87 7.22 20.41 5.98
N HIS A 88 8.46 20.77 5.64
CA HIS A 88 8.86 20.90 4.24
C HIS A 88 9.10 19.50 3.65
N MET A 89 8.55 19.21 2.48
CA MET A 89 8.69 17.90 1.83
C MET A 89 9.28 18.05 0.44
N THR A 90 10.40 17.37 0.18
CA THR A 90 10.96 17.17 -1.16
C THR A 90 10.76 15.72 -1.61
N LEU A 91 10.14 15.54 -2.76
CA LEU A 91 9.94 14.22 -3.38
C LEU A 91 10.73 14.15 -4.67
N ILE A 92 11.59 13.14 -4.78
CA ILE A 92 12.47 12.95 -5.93
C ILE A 92 11.97 11.75 -6.74
N MET A 93 11.78 11.95 -8.04
CA MET A 93 11.27 10.91 -8.93
C MET A 93 11.79 11.07 -10.36
N PRO A 94 11.76 10.01 -11.19
CA PRO A 94 12.09 10.13 -12.61
C PRO A 94 11.03 10.96 -13.36
N GLU A 95 11.45 11.65 -14.42
CA GLU A 95 10.59 12.50 -15.25
C GLU A 95 9.45 11.77 -15.99
N ASN A 96 9.52 10.43 -16.07
CA ASN A 96 8.45 9.60 -16.66
C ASN A 96 7.29 9.31 -15.68
N ALA A 97 7.31 9.87 -14.47
CA ALA A 97 6.18 9.80 -13.56
C ALA A 97 4.96 10.52 -14.17
N SER A 98 3.77 9.94 -13.98
CA SER A 98 2.51 10.50 -14.50
C SER A 98 2.25 11.91 -13.94
N GLN A 99 1.81 12.83 -14.80
CA GLN A 99 1.51 14.22 -14.45
C GLN A 99 0.52 14.33 -13.27
N GLU A 100 -0.52 13.49 -13.24
CA GLU A 100 -1.51 13.46 -12.16
C GLU A 100 -0.88 13.23 -10.77
N ARG A 101 0.15 12.36 -10.68
CA ARG A 101 0.86 12.09 -9.42
C ARG A 101 1.72 13.28 -9.00
N ILE A 102 2.43 13.89 -9.95
CA ILE A 102 3.24 15.09 -9.72
C ILE A 102 2.36 16.23 -9.20
N ASP A 103 1.23 16.46 -9.87
CA ASP A 103 0.32 17.55 -9.51
C ASP A 103 -0.37 17.30 -8.17
N THR A 104 -0.74 16.04 -7.87
CA THR A 104 -1.27 15.68 -6.54
C THR A 104 -0.25 15.98 -5.44
N MET A 105 1.02 15.62 -5.63
CA MET A 105 2.07 15.90 -4.64
C MET A 105 2.31 17.41 -4.45
N ARG A 106 2.32 18.17 -5.55
CA ARG A 106 2.43 19.64 -5.52
C ARG A 106 1.21 20.31 -4.88
N ALA A 107 0.01 19.77 -5.09
CA ALA A 107 -1.21 20.29 -4.47
C ALA A 107 -1.17 20.19 -2.93
N PHE A 108 -0.49 19.18 -2.39
CA PHE A 108 -0.19 19.08 -0.95
C PHE A 108 1.02 19.96 -0.52
N GLY A 109 1.61 20.76 -1.41
CA GLY A 109 2.70 21.67 -1.09
C GLY A 109 4.10 21.05 -1.14
N ALA A 110 4.26 19.81 -1.59
CA ALA A 110 5.58 19.20 -1.72
C ALA A 110 6.36 19.77 -2.92
N LYS A 111 7.67 19.96 -2.73
CA LYS A 111 8.61 20.23 -3.81
C LYS A 111 8.90 18.93 -4.55
N VAL A 112 8.57 18.87 -5.84
CA VAL A 112 8.90 17.73 -6.70
C VAL A 112 10.17 18.02 -7.48
N VAL A 113 11.19 17.18 -7.33
CA VAL A 113 12.44 17.21 -8.08
C VAL A 113 12.46 16.05 -9.07
N LEU A 114 12.67 16.35 -10.35
CA LEU A 114 12.72 15.34 -11.40
C LEU A 114 14.18 14.98 -11.73
N VAL A 115 14.48 13.68 -11.77
CA VAL A 115 15.72 13.14 -12.35
C VAL A 115 15.44 12.59 -13.75
N SER A 116 16.49 12.43 -14.55
CA SER A 116 16.34 11.91 -15.91
C SER A 116 15.78 10.48 -15.90
N GLN A 117 15.09 10.11 -16.98
CA GLN A 117 14.59 8.75 -17.14
C GLN A 117 15.71 7.70 -17.07
N ALA A 118 16.88 8.01 -17.61
CA ALA A 118 18.06 7.13 -17.58
C ALA A 118 18.60 6.91 -16.17
N ALA A 119 18.55 7.91 -15.29
CA ALA A 119 18.95 7.78 -13.90
C ALA A 119 17.95 6.92 -13.09
N GLY A 120 16.67 6.97 -13.48
CA GLY A 120 15.63 6.14 -12.89
C GLY A 120 15.46 6.32 -11.39
N MET A 121 14.91 5.32 -10.71
CA MET A 121 14.70 5.35 -9.27
C MET A 121 16.01 5.28 -8.47
N GLU A 122 17.09 4.76 -9.05
CA GLU A 122 18.41 4.71 -8.42
C GLU A 122 18.99 6.11 -8.30
N GLY A 123 19.00 6.90 -9.38
CA GLY A 123 19.42 8.29 -9.32
C GLY A 123 18.53 9.15 -8.41
N ALA A 124 17.23 8.86 -8.32
CA ALA A 124 16.36 9.53 -7.37
C ALA A 124 16.78 9.25 -5.90
N ARG A 125 17.20 8.02 -5.60
CA ARG A 125 17.72 7.63 -4.28
C ARG A 125 19.05 8.29 -3.99
N ASP A 126 19.95 8.36 -4.98
CA ASP A 126 21.26 9.01 -4.82
C ASP A 126 21.11 10.49 -4.47
N VAL A 127 20.18 11.20 -5.12
CA VAL A 127 19.90 12.61 -4.79
C VAL A 127 19.32 12.74 -3.37
N ALA A 128 18.38 11.87 -2.97
CA ALA A 128 17.83 11.88 -1.62
C ALA A 128 18.91 11.63 -0.56
N GLN A 129 19.77 10.64 -0.79
CA GLN A 129 20.87 10.28 0.09
C GLN A 129 21.91 11.41 0.17
N ALA A 130 22.20 12.09 -0.94
CA ALA A 130 23.11 13.23 -0.96
C ALA A 130 22.57 14.41 -0.13
N MET A 131 21.26 14.72 -0.22
CA MET A 131 20.62 15.74 0.62
C MET A 131 20.72 15.38 2.10
N GLN A 132 20.49 14.11 2.45
CA GLN A 132 20.64 13.64 3.83
C GLN A 132 22.07 13.74 4.34
N THR A 133 23.06 13.27 3.56
CA THR A 133 24.47 13.28 3.97
C THR A 133 25.00 14.71 4.16
N LYS A 134 24.46 15.69 3.42
CA LYS A 134 24.79 17.10 3.59
C LYS A 134 24.05 17.77 4.76
N GLY A 135 23.11 17.09 5.40
CA GLY A 135 22.28 17.65 6.46
C GLY A 135 21.20 18.62 5.95
N GLU A 136 20.85 18.57 4.67
CA GLU A 136 19.84 19.46 4.07
C GLU A 136 18.41 18.99 4.35
N ALA A 137 18.19 17.68 4.48
CA ALA A 137 16.88 17.09 4.77
C ALA A 137 17.03 15.71 5.43
N LYS A 138 16.01 15.29 6.19
CA LYS A 138 15.93 13.95 6.78
C LYS A 138 15.20 13.00 5.83
N GLN A 139 15.82 11.88 5.48
CA GLN A 139 15.12 10.82 4.75
C GLN A 139 14.33 9.91 5.71
N LEU A 140 13.11 9.53 5.30
CA LEU A 140 12.28 8.60 6.06
C LEU A 140 12.59 7.14 5.75
N ASN A 141 12.98 6.82 4.50
CA ASN A 141 13.39 5.51 4.01
C ASN A 141 12.33 4.40 4.24
N GLN A 142 11.23 4.46 3.49
CA GLN A 142 10.10 3.54 3.60
C GLN A 142 10.43 2.02 3.52
N PHE A 143 11.59 1.65 2.96
CA PHE A 143 12.01 0.24 2.79
C PHE A 143 12.82 -0.29 3.97
N ALA A 144 13.38 0.58 4.82
CA ALA A 144 14.18 0.20 5.99
C ALA A 144 13.59 0.69 7.32
N ASN A 145 12.64 1.62 7.28
CA ASN A 145 12.07 2.23 8.48
C ASN A 145 11.06 1.29 9.17
N ALA A 146 11.41 0.84 10.38
CA ALA A 146 10.58 -0.04 11.21
C ALA A 146 9.21 0.57 11.59
N ASP A 147 9.05 1.90 11.50
CA ASP A 147 7.77 2.56 11.76
C ASP A 147 6.72 2.29 10.65
N ASN A 148 7.15 1.83 9.47
CA ASN A 148 6.25 1.39 8.39
C ASN A 148 5.48 0.11 8.79
N PRO A 149 6.11 -1.05 9.05
CA PRO A 149 5.37 -2.24 9.51
C PRO A 149 4.70 -2.01 10.86
N LEU A 150 5.25 -1.14 11.73
CA LEU A 150 4.61 -0.81 13.02
C LEU A 150 3.24 -0.16 12.86
N ALA A 151 3.03 0.65 11.81
CA ALA A 151 1.72 1.25 11.50
C ALA A 151 0.65 0.18 11.26
N HIS A 152 1.05 -0.94 10.66
CA HIS A 152 0.17 -2.05 10.36
C HIS A 152 -0.01 -3.00 11.54
N TYR A 153 1.04 -3.18 12.37
CA TYR A 153 0.95 -3.94 13.62
C TYR A 153 0.02 -3.27 14.64
N THR A 154 0.06 -1.94 14.75
CA THR A 154 -0.74 -1.17 15.72
C THR A 154 -2.08 -0.67 15.17
N GLY A 155 -2.26 -0.66 13.85
CA GLY A 155 -3.49 -0.20 13.20
C GLY A 155 -4.19 -1.30 12.40
N THR A 156 -3.66 -1.61 11.21
CA THR A 156 -4.34 -2.50 10.24
C THR A 156 -4.67 -3.89 10.79
N GLY A 157 -3.73 -4.55 11.48
CA GLY A 157 -3.91 -5.88 12.06
C GLY A 157 -5.02 -5.92 13.12
N PRO A 158 -4.96 -5.07 14.16
CA PRO A 158 -6.01 -4.94 15.16
C PRO A 158 -7.39 -4.63 14.57
N GLU A 159 -7.47 -3.75 13.57
CA GLU A 159 -8.72 -3.44 12.89
C GLU A 159 -9.31 -4.69 12.22
N ILE A 160 -8.52 -5.43 11.45
CA ILE A 160 -8.99 -6.65 10.77
C ILE A 160 -9.46 -7.70 11.79
N TRP A 161 -8.69 -7.91 12.86
CA TRP A 161 -9.04 -8.88 13.90
C TRP A 161 -10.36 -8.53 14.59
N ARG A 162 -10.53 -7.26 14.96
CA ARG A 162 -11.77 -6.74 15.53
C ARG A 162 -12.94 -6.90 14.57
N ASP A 163 -12.78 -6.43 13.32
CA ASP A 163 -13.88 -6.36 12.34
C ASP A 163 -14.32 -7.76 11.84
N THR A 164 -13.47 -8.78 12.00
CA THR A 164 -13.80 -10.19 11.75
C THR A 164 -14.33 -10.92 12.99
N GLY A 165 -14.41 -10.25 14.16
CA GLY A 165 -14.79 -10.87 15.42
C GLY A 165 -13.85 -12.01 15.84
N GLY A 166 -12.56 -11.91 15.49
CA GLY A 166 -11.56 -12.94 15.78
C GLY A 166 -11.68 -14.24 14.97
N LYS A 167 -12.45 -14.23 13.87
CA LYS A 167 -12.72 -15.44 13.06
C LYS A 167 -11.85 -15.56 11.81
N LEU A 168 -10.92 -14.62 11.60
CA LEU A 168 -10.05 -14.63 10.43
C LEU A 168 -9.29 -15.96 10.33
N THR A 169 -9.24 -16.53 9.13
CA THR A 169 -8.48 -17.76 8.85
C THR A 169 -7.31 -17.51 7.90
N HIS A 170 -7.49 -16.59 6.93
CA HIS A 170 -6.48 -16.30 5.92
C HIS A 170 -6.35 -14.79 5.71
N PHE A 171 -5.12 -14.28 5.72
CA PHE A 171 -4.80 -12.91 5.36
C PHE A 171 -3.98 -12.87 4.08
N VAL A 172 -4.40 -12.04 3.12
CA VAL A 172 -3.81 -11.96 1.78
C VAL A 172 -3.35 -10.51 1.52
N SER A 173 -2.08 -10.31 1.18
CA SER A 173 -1.53 -8.96 0.93
C SER A 173 -0.55 -8.92 -0.24
N ALA A 174 -0.77 -7.94 -1.11
CA ALA A 174 0.14 -7.64 -2.21
C ALA A 174 1.40 -6.90 -1.70
N MET A 175 2.59 -7.35 -2.13
CA MET A 175 3.86 -6.95 -1.53
C MET A 175 4.60 -5.88 -2.33
N GLY A 176 4.57 -4.65 -1.79
CA GLY A 176 5.41 -3.53 -2.24
C GLY A 176 6.63 -3.36 -1.33
N THR A 177 6.54 -2.45 -0.35
CA THR A 177 7.56 -2.29 0.70
C THR A 177 7.59 -3.46 1.68
N THR A 178 6.54 -4.31 1.68
CA THR A 178 6.27 -5.41 2.62
C THR A 178 5.76 -5.00 4.01
N GLY A 179 5.71 -3.71 4.33
CA GLY A 179 5.26 -3.23 5.65
C GLY A 179 3.87 -3.74 6.07
N THR A 180 2.90 -3.76 5.14
CA THR A 180 1.55 -4.28 5.40
C THR A 180 1.58 -5.73 5.84
N ILE A 181 2.21 -6.61 5.06
CA ILE A 181 2.21 -8.04 5.37
C ILE A 181 3.02 -8.34 6.62
N VAL A 182 4.17 -7.69 6.83
CA VAL A 182 5.01 -7.88 8.02
C VAL A 182 4.29 -7.43 9.29
N GLY A 183 3.69 -6.25 9.30
CA GLY A 183 3.00 -5.72 10.48
C GLY A 183 1.73 -6.48 10.81
N VAL A 184 0.89 -6.74 9.80
CA VAL A 184 -0.38 -7.47 10.01
C VAL A 184 -0.10 -8.93 10.41
N SER A 185 0.82 -9.61 9.74
CA SER A 185 1.12 -11.02 10.04
C SER A 185 1.62 -11.22 11.46
N ARG A 186 2.54 -10.37 11.92
CA ARG A 186 3.03 -10.39 13.30
C ARG A 186 1.86 -10.29 14.29
N TYR A 187 1.01 -9.28 14.12
CA TYR A 187 -0.14 -9.08 15.01
C TYR A 187 -1.09 -10.30 14.98
N LEU A 188 -1.46 -10.77 13.79
CA LEU A 188 -2.40 -11.88 13.64
C LEU A 188 -1.86 -13.19 14.21
N LYS A 189 -0.57 -13.50 14.03
CA LYS A 189 0.06 -14.70 14.59
C LYS A 189 0.14 -14.65 16.12
N GLU A 190 0.23 -13.46 16.73
CA GLU A 190 0.10 -13.28 18.18
C GLU A 190 -1.32 -13.57 18.68
N GLN A 191 -2.36 -13.31 17.88
CA GLN A 191 -3.75 -13.62 18.24
C GLN A 191 -4.10 -15.09 18.01
N ASN A 192 -3.70 -15.63 16.86
CA ASN A 192 -3.90 -17.03 16.49
C ASN A 192 -2.81 -17.47 15.50
N PRO A 193 -1.87 -18.34 15.92
CA PRO A 193 -0.77 -18.79 15.06
C PRO A 193 -1.22 -19.63 13.87
N ALA A 194 -2.45 -20.16 13.88
CA ALA A 194 -3.00 -20.99 12.81
C ALA A 194 -3.48 -20.18 11.59
N ILE A 195 -3.67 -18.86 11.72
CA ILE A 195 -4.05 -17.98 10.60
C ILE A 195 -3.00 -18.11 9.50
N GLN A 196 -3.44 -18.39 8.28
CA GLN A 196 -2.57 -18.46 7.12
C GLN A 196 -2.32 -17.07 6.54
N VAL A 197 -1.06 -16.70 6.35
CA VAL A 197 -0.63 -15.42 5.81
C VAL A 197 -0.04 -15.66 4.42
N VAL A 198 -0.65 -15.05 3.41
CA VAL A 198 -0.32 -15.23 2.00
C VAL A 198 0.16 -13.91 1.41
N GLY A 199 1.44 -13.84 1.06
CA GLY A 199 2.03 -12.76 0.27
C GLY A 199 1.73 -12.91 -1.21
N ILE A 200 1.62 -11.80 -1.91
CA ILE A 200 1.47 -11.78 -3.38
C ILE A 200 2.58 -10.95 -4.00
N GLN A 201 3.20 -11.51 -5.02
CA GLN A 201 4.14 -10.83 -5.91
C GLN A 201 3.72 -11.01 -7.38
N PRO A 202 4.16 -10.14 -8.30
CA PRO A 202 4.02 -10.38 -9.74
C PRO A 202 4.73 -11.66 -10.17
N ALA A 203 4.23 -12.32 -11.22
CA ALA A 203 5.00 -13.29 -12.00
C ALA A 203 6.21 -12.63 -12.69
N ASP A 204 7.16 -13.42 -13.20
CA ASP A 204 8.44 -12.92 -13.74
C ASP A 204 8.31 -11.88 -14.87
N ASP A 205 7.27 -12.00 -15.69
CA ASP A 205 6.99 -11.13 -16.84
C ASP A 205 5.92 -10.06 -16.53
N ALA A 206 5.39 -10.03 -15.31
CA ALA A 206 4.27 -9.17 -14.93
C ALA A 206 4.72 -7.83 -14.34
N SER A 207 4.13 -6.74 -14.84
CA SER A 207 4.29 -5.39 -14.27
C SER A 207 3.00 -4.95 -13.59
N ILE A 208 2.97 -4.99 -12.25
CA ILE A 208 1.79 -4.62 -11.47
C ILE A 208 2.12 -3.39 -10.60
N PRO A 209 1.54 -2.21 -10.89
CA PRO A 209 1.84 -0.99 -10.14
C PRO A 209 1.61 -1.14 -8.63
N GLY A 210 2.63 -0.80 -7.85
CA GLY A 210 2.60 -0.79 -6.38
C GLY A 210 3.19 -2.03 -5.70
N ILE A 211 3.45 -3.11 -6.45
CA ILE A 211 4.06 -4.34 -5.95
C ILE A 211 5.26 -4.77 -6.82
N ARG A 212 6.11 -5.64 -6.27
CA ARG A 212 7.35 -6.09 -6.95
C ARG A 212 7.68 -7.53 -6.59
N LYS A 213 8.27 -8.26 -7.54
CA LYS A 213 8.99 -9.51 -7.26
C LYS A 213 10.42 -9.15 -6.90
N TRP A 214 10.73 -9.16 -5.62
CA TRP A 214 12.04 -8.73 -5.13
C TRP A 214 13.09 -9.82 -5.36
N PRO A 215 14.21 -9.53 -6.04
CA PRO A 215 15.37 -10.41 -5.99
C PRO A 215 15.86 -10.50 -4.54
N ALA A 216 16.36 -11.67 -4.13
CA ALA A 216 16.81 -11.89 -2.75
C ALA A 216 17.82 -10.83 -2.25
N ALA A 217 18.71 -10.36 -3.12
CA ALA A 217 19.70 -9.33 -2.80
C ALA A 217 19.14 -7.91 -2.59
N TYR A 218 17.88 -7.67 -2.97
CA TYR A 218 17.23 -6.37 -2.92
C TYR A 218 15.92 -6.39 -2.12
N LEU A 219 15.69 -7.42 -1.30
CA LEU A 219 14.56 -7.44 -0.39
C LEU A 219 14.60 -6.20 0.52
N PRO A 220 13.46 -5.55 0.80
CA PRO A 220 13.40 -4.44 1.75
C PRO A 220 13.93 -4.86 3.12
N ASP A 221 14.71 -4.01 3.80
CA ASP A 221 15.29 -4.34 5.11
C ASP A 221 14.22 -4.62 6.19
N ILE A 222 13.01 -4.07 6.03
CA ILE A 222 11.88 -4.36 6.91
C ILE A 222 11.26 -5.75 6.68
N PHE A 223 11.62 -6.45 5.60
CA PHE A 223 11.03 -7.73 5.25
C PHE A 223 11.51 -8.85 6.18
N THR A 224 10.58 -9.70 6.59
CA THR A 224 10.86 -10.99 7.23
C THR A 224 9.76 -11.96 6.84
N ASP A 225 10.14 -13.22 6.58
CA ASP A 225 9.24 -14.31 6.23
C ASP A 225 8.75 -15.10 7.46
N LYS A 226 9.24 -14.79 8.68
CA LYS A 226 8.93 -15.52 9.92
C LYS A 226 7.43 -15.77 10.19
N HIS A 227 6.58 -14.87 9.72
CA HIS A 227 5.12 -14.91 9.94
C HIS A 227 4.33 -15.04 8.63
N ILE A 228 5.00 -15.35 7.51
CA ILE A 228 4.41 -15.47 6.18
C ILE A 228 4.46 -16.95 5.80
N ASP A 229 3.30 -17.56 5.63
CA ASP A 229 3.22 -19.01 5.38
C ASP A 229 3.45 -19.33 3.90
N GLN A 230 3.03 -18.45 2.99
CA GLN A 230 3.15 -18.66 1.55
C GLN A 230 3.35 -17.34 0.80
N ILE A 231 4.05 -17.41 -0.33
CA ILE A 231 4.11 -16.32 -1.32
C ILE A 231 3.61 -16.90 -2.64
N LEU A 232 2.56 -16.29 -3.19
CA LEU A 232 1.97 -16.67 -4.46
C LEU A 232 2.23 -15.61 -5.52
N GLU A 233 2.22 -16.06 -6.78
CA GLU A 233 2.39 -15.18 -7.92
C GLU A 233 1.06 -14.88 -8.59
N VAL A 234 0.96 -13.67 -9.16
CA VAL A 234 -0.19 -13.24 -9.95
C VAL A 234 0.31 -12.63 -11.25
N SER A 235 -0.33 -13.01 -12.36
CA SER A 235 -0.01 -12.43 -13.67
C SER A 235 -0.61 -11.02 -13.79
N GLN A 236 -0.02 -10.19 -14.66
CA GLN A 236 -0.55 -8.86 -14.92
C GLN A 236 -1.98 -8.92 -15.48
N GLN A 237 -2.22 -9.81 -16.45
CA GLN A 237 -3.54 -10.00 -17.06
C GLN A 237 -4.60 -10.37 -16.01
N GLU A 238 -4.29 -11.30 -15.10
CA GLU A 238 -5.23 -11.71 -14.05
C GLU A 238 -5.55 -10.57 -13.09
N ALA A 239 -4.53 -9.79 -12.69
CA ALA A 239 -4.71 -8.64 -11.82
C ALA A 239 -5.56 -7.54 -12.48
N GLU A 240 -5.29 -7.23 -13.75
CA GLU A 240 -6.05 -6.24 -14.54
C GLU A 240 -7.51 -6.68 -14.75
N GLN A 241 -7.73 -7.92 -15.21
CA GLN A 241 -9.08 -8.46 -15.39
C GLN A 241 -9.89 -8.43 -14.09
N THR A 242 -9.27 -8.83 -12.98
CA THR A 242 -9.94 -8.82 -11.68
C THR A 242 -10.24 -7.40 -11.21
N THR A 243 -9.35 -6.44 -11.46
CA THR A 243 -9.58 -5.01 -11.18
C THR A 243 -10.80 -4.49 -11.94
N LEU A 244 -10.89 -4.82 -13.22
CA LEU A 244 -11.98 -4.41 -14.09
C LEU A 244 -13.33 -5.03 -13.69
N ARG A 245 -13.30 -6.26 -13.16
CA ARG A 245 -14.47 -6.97 -12.63
C ARG A 245 -14.90 -6.45 -11.26
N LEU A 246 -13.97 -6.09 -10.38
CA LEU A 246 -14.30 -5.46 -9.08
C LEU A 246 -15.16 -4.20 -9.26
N ALA A 247 -14.79 -3.35 -10.24
CA ALA A 247 -15.57 -2.16 -10.55
C ALA A 247 -16.95 -2.51 -11.12
N ALA A 248 -17.02 -3.45 -12.07
CA ALA A 248 -18.26 -3.78 -12.79
C ALA A 248 -19.25 -4.65 -11.99
N GLU A 249 -18.74 -5.56 -11.16
CA GLU A 249 -19.52 -6.60 -10.48
C GLU A 249 -19.73 -6.31 -8.98
N GLU A 250 -18.80 -5.62 -8.32
CA GLU A 250 -18.88 -5.31 -6.87
C GLU A 250 -19.01 -3.80 -6.58
N GLY A 251 -18.88 -2.94 -7.58
CA GLY A 251 -18.85 -1.49 -7.40
C GLY A 251 -17.60 -1.00 -6.65
N ILE A 252 -16.53 -1.80 -6.60
CA ILE A 252 -15.28 -1.47 -5.92
C ILE A 252 -14.29 -0.95 -6.95
N PHE A 253 -14.08 0.36 -6.97
CA PHE A 253 -13.16 1.02 -7.90
C PHE A 253 -11.76 1.17 -7.29
N CYS A 254 -10.81 0.34 -7.72
CA CYS A 254 -9.48 0.22 -7.10
C CYS A 254 -8.33 0.10 -8.12
N GLY A 255 -7.07 0.16 -7.66
CA GLY A 255 -5.89 -0.08 -8.50
C GLY A 255 -5.55 -1.55 -8.76
N ILE A 256 -4.62 -1.80 -9.70
CA ILE A 256 -4.29 -3.14 -10.23
C ILE A 256 -3.76 -4.10 -9.16
N SER A 257 -2.95 -3.61 -8.21
CA SER A 257 -2.46 -4.46 -7.11
C SER A 257 -3.59 -4.98 -6.21
N SER A 258 -4.70 -4.25 -6.11
CA SER A 258 -5.90 -4.69 -5.40
C SER A 258 -6.63 -5.79 -6.16
N GLY A 259 -6.70 -5.70 -7.50
CA GLY A 259 -7.21 -6.79 -8.33
C GLY A 259 -6.34 -8.05 -8.20
N GLY A 260 -5.01 -7.91 -8.17
CA GLY A 260 -4.11 -9.02 -7.87
C GLY A 260 -4.38 -9.64 -6.50
N ALA A 261 -4.61 -8.81 -5.48
CA ALA A 261 -4.97 -9.27 -4.13
C ALA A 261 -6.27 -10.10 -4.10
N VAL A 262 -7.31 -9.61 -4.77
CA VAL A 262 -8.61 -10.29 -4.84
C VAL A 262 -8.53 -11.58 -5.67
N ALA A 263 -7.80 -11.57 -6.79
CA ALA A 263 -7.64 -12.76 -7.64
C ALA A 263 -7.04 -13.92 -6.85
N THR A 264 -5.94 -13.66 -6.13
CA THR A 264 -5.32 -14.67 -5.26
C THR A 264 -6.23 -15.05 -4.10
N ALA A 265 -6.94 -14.09 -3.48
CA ALA A 265 -7.83 -14.38 -2.36
C ALA A 265 -9.02 -15.27 -2.77
N ILE A 266 -9.54 -15.13 -3.99
CA ILE A 266 -10.56 -16.03 -4.56
C ILE A 266 -10.00 -17.45 -4.72
N LYS A 267 -8.76 -17.60 -5.21
CA LYS A 267 -8.10 -18.92 -5.31
C LYS A 267 -7.96 -19.58 -3.94
N VAL A 268 -7.49 -18.84 -2.93
CA VAL A 268 -7.37 -19.31 -1.55
C VAL A 268 -8.72 -19.72 -0.99
N ALA A 269 -9.75 -18.88 -1.13
CA ALA A 269 -11.08 -19.14 -0.61
C ALA A 269 -11.76 -20.36 -1.26
N ARG A 270 -11.44 -20.68 -2.52
CA ARG A 270 -11.94 -21.88 -3.22
C ARG A 270 -11.19 -23.17 -2.85
N ALA A 271 -9.93 -23.05 -2.45
CA ALA A 271 -9.09 -24.19 -2.12
C ALA A 271 -9.35 -24.75 -0.71
N VAL A 272 -10.07 -24.01 0.14
CA VAL A 272 -10.29 -24.33 1.55
C VAL A 272 -11.77 -24.15 1.90
N GLU A 273 -12.34 -25.08 2.65
CA GLU A 273 -13.71 -24.97 3.16
C GLU A 273 -13.80 -24.08 4.40
N ASN A 274 -14.92 -23.37 4.56
CA ASN A 274 -15.23 -22.52 5.71
C ASN A 274 -14.16 -21.45 6.01
N ALA A 275 -13.42 -21.01 4.98
CA ALA A 275 -12.39 -20.00 5.15
C ALA A 275 -13.02 -18.60 5.27
N LEU A 276 -12.63 -17.85 6.30
CA LEU A 276 -12.78 -16.40 6.33
C LEU A 276 -11.47 -15.75 5.86
N VAL A 277 -11.48 -15.23 4.65
CA VAL A 277 -10.32 -14.63 3.97
C VAL A 277 -10.46 -13.11 4.00
N VAL A 278 -9.40 -12.40 4.38
CA VAL A 278 -9.30 -10.93 4.23
C VAL A 278 -8.17 -10.60 3.27
N CYS A 279 -8.46 -9.76 2.27
CA CYS A 279 -7.45 -9.16 1.41
C CYS A 279 -7.46 -7.63 1.49
N VAL A 280 -6.33 -7.00 1.13
CA VAL A 280 -6.17 -5.54 1.15
C VAL A 280 -6.48 -4.94 -0.22
N ILE A 281 -7.38 -3.96 -0.26
CA ILE A 281 -7.61 -3.09 -1.42
C ILE A 281 -6.75 -1.84 -1.21
N CYS A 282 -5.62 -1.78 -1.90
CA CYS A 282 -4.50 -0.87 -1.61
C CYS A 282 -4.82 0.62 -1.81
N ASP A 283 -5.66 0.95 -2.79
CA ASP A 283 -5.99 2.30 -3.22
C ASP A 283 -7.25 2.33 -4.09
N ARG A 284 -7.75 3.54 -4.34
CA ARG A 284 -8.83 3.77 -5.31
C ARG A 284 -8.32 3.75 -6.75
N GLY A 285 -9.24 3.54 -7.69
CA GLY A 285 -8.95 3.44 -9.12
C GLY A 285 -8.69 4.78 -9.83
N ASP A 286 -8.94 5.92 -9.20
CA ASP A 286 -8.92 7.24 -9.87
C ASP A 286 -7.60 7.53 -10.58
N ARG A 287 -6.48 7.16 -9.94
CA ARG A 287 -5.10 7.38 -10.44
C ARG A 287 -4.67 6.46 -11.57
N TYR A 288 -5.58 5.60 -12.01
CA TYR A 288 -5.35 4.60 -13.04
C TYR A 288 -6.24 4.85 -14.27
N LEU A 289 -7.08 5.89 -14.25
CA LEU A 289 -7.91 6.26 -15.41
C LEU A 289 -7.05 6.64 -16.63
N SER A 290 -5.96 7.38 -16.39
CA SER A 290 -5.03 7.84 -17.42
C SER A 290 -4.11 6.74 -17.98
N THR A 291 -4.12 5.52 -17.42
CA THR A 291 -3.25 4.43 -17.86
C THR A 291 -3.84 3.58 -18.98
N GLY A 292 -5.09 3.86 -19.40
CA GLY A 292 -5.80 3.10 -20.43
C GLY A 292 -6.45 1.79 -19.92
N LEU A 293 -6.34 1.47 -18.63
CA LEU A 293 -6.91 0.25 -18.05
C LEU A 293 -8.45 0.25 -18.11
N PHE A 294 -9.06 1.35 -17.64
CA PHE A 294 -10.52 1.44 -17.48
C PHE A 294 -11.26 1.90 -18.74
N GLY A 295 -10.54 2.48 -19.72
CA GLY A 295 -11.13 3.19 -20.86
C GLY A 295 -11.47 2.33 -22.08
N GLN A 296 -11.38 1.00 -21.99
CA GLN A 296 -11.73 0.13 -23.12
C GLN A 296 -13.24 -0.12 -23.15
N ASP A 297 -13.88 0.14 -24.30
CA ASP A 297 -15.27 -0.24 -24.55
C ASP A 297 -15.40 -1.77 -24.50
N ARG A 298 -16.16 -2.26 -23.52
CA ARG A 298 -16.38 -3.70 -23.29
C ARG A 298 -17.73 -4.20 -23.80
N HIS A 299 -18.45 -3.36 -24.55
CA HIS A 299 -19.75 -3.63 -25.15
C HIS A 299 -19.70 -3.77 -26.68
N THR A 300 -18.54 -4.03 -27.27
CA THR A 300 -18.47 -4.42 -28.68
C THR A 300 -18.87 -5.89 -28.82
N ASP A 301 -20.17 -6.14 -28.90
CA ASP A 301 -20.75 -7.29 -29.59
C ASP A 301 -20.81 -7.00 -31.10
#